data_AF-A0A851MPK7-F1
#
_entry.id   AF-A0A851MPK7-F1
#
_cell.length_a   1.000
_cell.length_b   1.000
_cell.length_c   1.000
_cell.angle_alpha   90.00
_cell.angle_beta   90.00
_cell.angle_gamma   90.00
#
_symmetry.space_group_name_H-M   'P 1'
#
loop_
_entity.id
_entity.type
_entity.pdbx_description
1 polymer ?
#
loop_
_entity_poly.entity_id
_entity_poly.type
_entity_poly.pdbx_seq_one_letter_code
_entity_poly.pdbx_strand_id
1 'polypeptide(L)'
;MLGHGYTHTFLETAVASVNAGCNLELSYGMKNNVFMRIPQALAMGNITLQMLRDRVRPLFYTRMRLGEFDPPAMNPYSTLNLSVVQSPEHRNLSLEAAVKSFVLLKNIQGTLPLRARDLPGQHLAVVGPFADNPRVLFGDYAPVPEPQYIYTPRKGLEMLGANVSFAAGCHEPQCQWYYQREVVRAAGAADVVVVCLGTGVDVEMEANDRSDLSLPGHQLQLLQDAVQ
;
A
#
# COMPACT_ATOMS: atom_id res chain seq x y z
N MET A 1 5.20 0.59 23.43
CA MET A 1 5.82 -0.74 23.20
C MET A 1 6.56 -1.15 24.45
N LEU A 2 6.18 -2.28 25.05
CA LEU A 2 7.08 -3.01 25.95
C LEU A 2 8.20 -3.56 25.04
N GLY A 3 9.44 -3.07 25.20
CA GLY A 3 10.57 -3.57 24.40
C GLY A 3 10.87 -5.04 24.71
N HIS A 4 11.58 -5.73 23.81
CA HIS A 4 11.93 -7.15 24.00
C HIS A 4 12.69 -7.44 25.32
N GLY A 5 13.43 -6.47 25.87
CA GLY A 5 14.14 -6.62 27.15
C GLY A 5 15.34 -7.57 27.11
N TYR A 6 15.84 -7.94 25.92
CA TYR A 6 16.95 -8.88 25.77
C TYR A 6 18.29 -8.34 26.29
N THR A 7 18.51 -7.03 26.22
CA THR A 7 19.71 -6.33 26.73
C THR A 7 19.29 -5.07 27.48
N HIS A 8 20.18 -4.53 28.32
CA HIS A 8 19.89 -3.41 29.21
C HIS A 8 20.41 -2.06 28.71
N THR A 9 21.33 -2.02 27.75
CA THR A 9 21.89 -0.78 27.19
C THR A 9 22.06 -0.85 25.68
N PHE A 10 22.09 0.30 24.99
CA PHE A 10 22.42 0.34 23.56
C PHE A 10 23.81 -0.23 23.24
N LEU A 11 24.76 -0.14 24.17
CA LEU A 11 26.07 -0.76 23.98
C LEU A 11 25.93 -2.28 23.95
N GLU A 12 25.24 -2.86 24.93
CA GLU A 12 24.95 -4.30 24.98
C GLU A 12 24.18 -4.75 23.74
N THR A 13 23.17 -3.99 23.30
CA THR A 13 22.41 -4.29 22.08
C THR A 13 23.32 -4.26 20.85
N ALA A 14 24.20 -3.26 20.71
CA ALA A 14 25.12 -3.16 19.57
C ALA A 14 26.07 -4.37 19.54
N VAL A 15 26.65 -4.72 20.70
CA VAL A 15 27.53 -5.88 20.85
C VAL A 15 26.78 -7.15 20.49
N ALA A 16 25.59 -7.38 21.04
CA ALA A 16 24.80 -8.57 20.76
C ALA A 16 24.44 -8.70 19.28
N SER A 17 23.92 -7.62 18.67
CA SER A 17 23.50 -7.61 17.26
C SER A 17 24.66 -7.85 16.29
N VAL A 18 25.81 -7.18 16.50
CA VAL A 18 26.99 -7.35 15.64
C VAL A 18 27.57 -8.76 15.73
N ASN A 19 27.64 -9.31 16.96
CA ASN A 19 28.08 -10.69 17.17
C ASN A 19 27.11 -11.68 16.50
N ALA A 20 25.80 -11.44 16.59
CA ALA A 20 24.76 -12.28 16.01
C ALA A 20 24.70 -12.24 14.47
N GLY A 21 25.39 -11.31 13.81
CA GLY A 21 25.43 -11.24 12.35
C GLY A 21 24.81 -10.00 11.74
N CYS A 22 24.12 -9.17 12.54
CA CYS A 22 23.53 -7.94 12.05
C CYS A 22 24.63 -6.98 11.57
N ASN A 23 24.48 -6.48 10.35
CA ASN A 23 25.49 -5.67 9.69
C ASN A 23 25.00 -4.26 9.32
N LEU A 24 23.69 -4.01 9.34
CA LEU A 24 23.07 -2.73 9.07
C LEU A 24 21.95 -2.50 10.08
N GLU A 25 21.89 -1.31 10.66
CA GLU A 25 20.81 -0.88 11.53
C GLU A 25 19.90 0.08 10.78
N LEU A 26 18.60 -0.20 10.78
CA LEU A 26 17.58 0.73 10.32
C LEU A 26 16.96 1.41 11.54
N SER A 27 17.28 2.69 11.75
CA SER A 27 16.79 3.47 12.90
C SER A 27 16.09 4.72 12.40
N TYR A 28 14.85 4.56 11.96
CA TYR A 28 14.05 5.69 11.49
C TYR A 28 13.77 6.68 12.64
N GLY A 29 14.01 7.96 12.42
CA GLY A 29 13.71 9.03 13.38
C GLY A 29 14.61 9.10 14.63
N MET A 30 15.63 8.25 14.75
CA MET A 30 16.52 8.22 15.92
C MET A 30 17.82 8.99 15.68
N LYS A 31 18.05 10.08 16.42
CA LYS A 31 19.32 10.84 16.37
C LYS A 31 20.50 10.08 16.97
N ASN A 32 20.25 9.21 17.96
CA ASN A 32 21.25 8.41 18.63
C ASN A 32 20.74 6.97 18.67
N ASN A 33 21.19 6.16 17.71
CA ASN A 33 20.75 4.78 17.55
C ASN A 33 21.75 3.77 18.13
N VAL A 34 21.47 2.47 17.98
CA VAL A 34 22.22 1.41 18.64
C VAL A 34 23.65 1.33 18.11
N PHE A 35 23.83 1.35 16.78
CA PHE A 35 25.13 1.14 16.14
C PHE A 35 26.07 2.33 16.31
N MET A 36 25.60 3.50 16.78
CA MET A 36 26.47 4.59 17.25
C MET A 36 27.32 4.18 18.48
N ARG A 37 27.05 3.03 19.11
CA ARG A 37 27.88 2.44 20.18
C ARG A 37 28.97 1.49 19.68
N ILE A 38 29.07 1.21 18.37
CA ILE A 38 30.13 0.36 17.79
C ILE A 38 31.55 0.86 18.14
N PRO A 39 31.88 2.17 18.07
CA PRO A 39 33.21 2.64 18.46
C PRO A 39 33.54 2.35 19.93
N GLN A 40 32.56 2.49 20.83
CA GLN A 40 32.71 2.15 22.23
C GLN A 40 32.90 0.63 22.42
N ALA A 41 32.11 -0.18 21.73
CA ALA A 41 32.22 -1.64 21.76
C ALA A 41 33.60 -2.14 21.28
N LEU A 42 34.19 -1.48 20.28
CA LEU A 42 35.56 -1.74 19.85
C LEU A 42 36.59 -1.34 20.92
N ALA A 43 36.46 -0.13 21.47
CA ALA A 43 37.38 0.39 22.49
C ALA A 43 37.40 -0.47 23.76
N MET A 44 36.25 -1.07 24.10
CA MET A 44 36.10 -2.00 25.22
C MET A 44 36.44 -3.46 24.87
N GLY A 45 36.77 -3.75 23.61
CA GLY A 45 37.11 -5.11 23.16
C GLY A 45 35.91 -6.08 23.09
N ASN A 46 34.68 -5.58 23.17
CA ASN A 46 33.47 -6.42 23.10
C ASN A 46 33.22 -6.97 21.68
N ILE A 47 33.75 -6.30 20.67
CA ILE A 47 33.82 -6.76 19.28
C ILE A 47 35.22 -6.48 18.74
N THR A 48 35.67 -7.26 17.76
CA THR A 48 36.98 -7.05 17.13
C THR A 48 36.86 -6.18 15.88
N LEU A 49 37.94 -5.47 15.53
CA LEU A 49 38.00 -4.73 14.27
C LEU A 49 37.81 -5.66 13.06
N GLN A 50 38.30 -6.90 13.14
CA GLN A 50 38.11 -7.90 12.09
C GLN A 50 36.62 -8.25 11.92
N MET A 51 35.91 -8.51 13.02
CA MET A 51 34.47 -8.77 12.98
C MET A 51 33.70 -7.59 12.38
N LEU A 52 34.04 -6.35 12.78
CA LEU A 52 33.40 -5.17 12.19
C LEU A 52 33.65 -5.10 10.68
N ARG A 53 34.89 -5.33 10.23
CA ARG A 53 35.21 -5.40 8.79
C ARG A 53 34.42 -6.50 8.09
N ASP A 54 34.23 -7.64 8.73
CA ASP A 54 33.46 -8.75 8.18
C ASP A 54 31.96 -8.43 8.07
N ARG A 55 31.40 -7.61 8.97
CA ARG A 55 30.02 -7.11 8.86
C ARG A 55 29.86 -6.06 7.77
N VAL A 56 30.83 -5.16 7.63
CA VAL A 56 30.79 -4.07 6.63
C VAL A 56 31.06 -4.59 5.21
N ARG A 57 31.88 -5.63 5.05
CA ARG A 57 32.31 -6.13 3.73
C ARG A 57 31.13 -6.52 2.82
N PRO A 58 30.11 -7.28 3.24
CA PRO A 58 28.95 -7.57 2.39
C PRO A 58 28.20 -6.32 1.91
N LEU A 59 28.10 -5.28 2.75
CA LEU A 59 27.43 -4.03 2.37
C LEU A 59 28.17 -3.34 1.22
N PHE A 60 29.49 -3.20 1.35
CA PHE A 60 30.31 -2.60 0.29
C PHE A 60 30.40 -3.49 -0.95
N TYR A 61 30.42 -4.81 -0.78
CA TYR A 61 30.39 -5.74 -1.91
C TYR A 61 29.11 -5.57 -2.74
N THR A 62 27.95 -5.43 -2.08
CA THR A 62 26.69 -5.11 -2.77
C THR A 62 26.76 -3.77 -3.49
N ARG A 63 27.28 -2.72 -2.85
CA ARG A 63 27.46 -1.38 -3.47
C ARG A 63 28.39 -1.42 -4.69
N MET A 64 29.48 -2.19 -4.62
CA MET A 64 30.38 -2.45 -5.75
C MET A 64 29.67 -3.20 -6.88
N ARG A 65 28.89 -4.25 -6.56
CA ARG A 65 28.10 -5.00 -7.58
C ARG A 65 27.03 -4.16 -8.25
N LEU A 66 26.51 -3.15 -7.56
CA LEU A 66 25.57 -2.16 -8.12
C LEU A 66 26.28 -1.08 -8.94
N GLY A 67 27.62 -1.13 -9.06
CA GLY A 67 28.42 -0.19 -9.81
C GLY A 67 28.49 1.21 -9.19
N GLU A 68 28.23 1.34 -7.88
CA GLU A 68 28.19 2.64 -7.20
C GLU A 68 29.53 3.40 -7.25
N PHE A 69 30.64 2.65 -7.35
CA PHE A 69 32.00 3.20 -7.42
C PHE A 69 32.60 3.17 -8.83
N ASP A 70 31.85 2.66 -9.82
CA ASP A 70 32.32 2.59 -11.20
C ASP A 70 32.07 3.93 -11.91
N PRO A 71 32.87 4.29 -12.95
CA PRO A 71 32.54 5.41 -13.83
C PRO A 71 31.11 5.26 -14.37
N PRO A 72 30.31 6.33 -14.49
CA PRO A 72 28.93 6.24 -14.96
C PRO A 72 28.76 5.50 -16.31
N ALA A 73 29.74 5.60 -17.19
CA ALA A 73 29.75 4.90 -18.48
C ALA A 73 29.82 3.37 -18.37
N MET A 74 30.25 2.84 -17.21
CA MET A 74 30.35 1.40 -16.92
C MET A 74 29.15 0.87 -16.13
N ASN A 75 28.33 1.74 -15.55
CA ASN A 75 27.17 1.34 -14.77
C ASN A 75 25.91 1.35 -15.66
N PRO A 76 25.28 0.20 -15.93
CA PRO A 76 24.11 0.13 -16.82
C PRO A 76 22.92 0.96 -16.32
N TYR A 77 22.82 1.17 -15.00
CA TYR A 77 21.73 1.93 -14.39
C TYR A 77 21.92 3.44 -14.51
N SER A 78 23.14 3.94 -14.81
CA SER A 78 23.41 5.37 -14.97
C SER A 78 22.75 5.99 -16.21
N THR A 79 22.20 5.17 -17.10
CA THR A 79 21.46 5.62 -18.29
C THR A 79 19.96 5.84 -18.02
N LEU A 80 19.45 5.31 -16.90
CA LEU A 80 18.05 5.47 -16.50
C LEU A 80 17.81 6.93 -16.10
N ASN A 81 16.72 7.49 -16.59
CA ASN A 81 16.31 8.85 -16.27
C ASN A 81 14.80 8.91 -16.04
N LEU A 82 14.29 10.08 -15.63
CA LEU A 82 12.88 10.23 -15.24
C LEU A 82 11.87 9.88 -16.35
N SER A 83 12.26 9.82 -17.62
CA SER A 83 11.36 9.42 -18.71
C SER A 83 10.83 7.99 -18.57
N VAL A 84 11.53 7.11 -17.85
CA VAL A 84 11.07 5.73 -17.59
C VAL A 84 10.10 5.68 -16.41
N VAL A 85 10.11 6.68 -15.52
CA VAL A 85 9.17 6.74 -14.40
C VAL A 85 7.78 7.01 -14.96
N GLN A 86 6.81 6.17 -14.57
CA GLN A 86 5.44 6.24 -15.08
C GLN A 86 5.34 6.16 -16.61
N SER A 87 6.29 5.53 -17.33
CA SER A 87 6.19 5.38 -18.78
C SER A 87 4.91 4.61 -19.19
N PRO A 88 4.42 4.76 -20.43
CA PRO A 88 3.26 3.99 -20.92
C PRO A 88 3.40 2.48 -20.70
N GLU A 89 4.61 1.95 -20.85
CA GLU A 89 4.93 0.52 -20.65
C GLU A 89 4.74 0.11 -19.19
N HIS A 90 5.28 0.89 -18.24
CA HIS A 90 5.12 0.61 -16.81
C HIS A 90 3.67 0.74 -16.36
N ARG A 91 2.93 1.73 -16.87
CA ARG A 91 1.50 1.90 -16.55
C ARG A 91 0.67 0.75 -17.13
N ASN A 92 0.97 0.31 -18.35
CA ASN A 92 0.30 -0.85 -18.95
C ASN A 92 0.59 -2.14 -18.17
N LEU A 93 1.83 -2.35 -17.73
CA LEU A 93 2.18 -3.50 -16.91
C LEU A 93 1.45 -3.48 -15.56
N SER A 94 1.36 -2.31 -14.92
CA SER A 94 0.57 -2.12 -13.70
C SER A 94 -0.91 -2.44 -13.91
N LEU A 95 -1.50 -1.94 -15.01
CA LEU A 95 -2.88 -2.25 -15.39
C LEU A 95 -3.09 -3.75 -15.64
N GLU A 96 -2.17 -4.40 -16.36
CA GLU A 96 -2.24 -5.84 -16.63
C GLU A 96 -2.19 -6.65 -15.34
N ALA A 97 -1.28 -6.30 -14.42
CA ALA A 97 -1.17 -6.93 -13.12
C ALA A 97 -2.47 -6.75 -12.31
N ALA A 98 -3.05 -5.55 -12.30
CA ALA A 98 -4.33 -5.27 -11.64
C ALA A 98 -5.49 -6.08 -12.25
N VAL A 99 -5.64 -6.10 -13.57
CA VAL A 99 -6.70 -6.87 -14.25
C VAL A 99 -6.60 -8.37 -13.93
N LYS A 100 -5.37 -8.90 -13.83
CA LYS A 100 -5.13 -10.32 -13.51
C LYS A 100 -5.21 -10.66 -12.02
N SER A 101 -5.24 -9.67 -11.12
CA SER A 101 -5.29 -9.91 -9.67
C SER A 101 -6.71 -9.93 -9.10
N PHE A 102 -7.72 -9.47 -9.84
CA PHE A 102 -9.12 -9.56 -9.42
C PHE A 102 -9.61 -11.01 -9.39
N VAL A 103 -10.34 -11.36 -8.32
CA VAL A 103 -10.97 -12.67 -8.15
C VAL A 103 -12.49 -12.52 -8.14
N LEU A 104 -13.15 -13.12 -9.14
CA LEU A 104 -14.61 -13.19 -9.19
C LEU A 104 -15.11 -14.34 -8.31
N LEU A 105 -15.58 -14.01 -7.10
CA LEU A 105 -16.04 -15.03 -6.14
C LEU A 105 -17.46 -15.53 -6.41
N LYS A 106 -18.34 -14.68 -6.96
CA LYS A 106 -19.75 -15.01 -7.20
C LYS A 106 -20.26 -14.29 -8.43
N ASN A 107 -20.91 -15.03 -9.33
CA ASN A 107 -21.67 -14.48 -10.45
C ASN A 107 -23.03 -15.19 -10.50
N ILE A 108 -24.11 -14.47 -10.23
CA ILE A 108 -25.46 -15.01 -10.16
C ILE A 108 -26.18 -14.64 -11.46
N GLN A 109 -26.92 -15.57 -12.07
CA GLN A 109 -27.77 -15.31 -13.24
C GLN A 109 -27.05 -14.63 -14.43
N GLY A 110 -25.73 -14.72 -14.51
CA GLY A 110 -24.95 -14.08 -15.57
C GLY A 110 -24.98 -12.54 -15.52
N THR A 111 -25.17 -11.94 -14.33
CA THR A 111 -25.12 -10.47 -14.16
C THR A 111 -23.84 -9.86 -14.72
N LEU A 112 -22.70 -10.53 -14.53
CA LEU A 112 -21.44 -10.13 -15.14
C LEU A 112 -21.10 -11.00 -16.37
N PRO A 113 -20.49 -10.41 -17.42
CA PRO A 113 -20.04 -9.01 -17.50
C PRO A 113 -21.15 -8.02 -17.89
N LEU A 114 -21.09 -6.81 -17.33
CA LEU A 114 -21.85 -5.67 -17.89
C LEU A 114 -21.30 -5.36 -19.28
N ARG A 115 -22.15 -5.38 -20.30
CA ARG A 115 -21.71 -5.18 -21.68
C ARG A 115 -21.41 -3.70 -21.90
N ALA A 116 -20.17 -3.38 -22.28
CA ALA A 116 -19.72 -1.99 -22.46
C ALA A 116 -20.61 -1.15 -23.39
N ARG A 117 -21.14 -1.77 -24.46
CA ARG A 117 -22.09 -1.12 -25.39
C ARG A 117 -23.41 -0.67 -24.76
N ASP A 118 -23.79 -1.28 -23.64
CA ASP A 118 -25.05 -1.00 -22.95
C ASP A 118 -24.85 0.04 -21.81
N LEU A 119 -23.60 0.34 -21.42
CA LEU A 119 -23.30 1.26 -20.31
C LEU A 119 -23.77 2.70 -20.54
N PRO A 120 -23.64 3.31 -21.75
CA PRO A 120 -24.10 4.68 -21.97
C PRO A 120 -25.60 4.90 -21.79
N GLY A 121 -26.40 3.83 -21.86
CA GLY A 121 -27.86 3.87 -21.63
C GLY A 121 -28.28 3.44 -20.23
N GLN A 122 -27.34 3.06 -19.36
CA GLN A 122 -27.62 2.59 -18.00
C GLN A 122 -27.22 3.64 -16.97
N HIS A 123 -28.03 3.75 -15.93
CA HIS A 123 -27.72 4.49 -14.73
C HIS A 123 -27.09 3.56 -13.69
N LEU A 124 -25.83 3.81 -13.36
CA LEU A 124 -25.08 3.07 -12.35
C LEU A 124 -25.02 3.89 -11.06
N ALA A 125 -25.28 3.27 -9.92
CA ALA A 125 -24.92 3.83 -8.62
C ALA A 125 -23.60 3.22 -8.16
N VAL A 126 -22.60 4.05 -7.85
CA VAL A 126 -21.33 3.59 -7.29
C VAL A 126 -21.22 4.10 -5.86
N VAL A 127 -21.26 3.19 -4.89
CA VAL A 127 -21.40 3.52 -3.47
C VAL A 127 -20.33 2.86 -2.60
N GLY A 128 -20.08 3.42 -1.42
CA GLY A 128 -19.12 2.89 -0.44
C GLY A 128 -17.80 3.67 -0.36
N PRO A 129 -17.02 3.50 0.72
CA PRO A 129 -15.82 4.30 0.97
C PRO A 129 -14.69 4.08 -0.05
N PHE A 130 -14.72 3.01 -0.85
CA PHE A 130 -13.75 2.73 -1.91
C PHE A 130 -14.22 3.20 -3.29
N ALA A 131 -15.46 3.70 -3.42
CA ALA A 131 -16.06 4.01 -4.72
C ALA A 131 -15.32 5.15 -5.46
N ASP A 132 -14.84 6.14 -4.72
CA ASP A 132 -14.10 7.29 -5.28
C ASP A 132 -13.00 7.83 -4.36
N ASN A 133 -12.34 6.94 -3.61
CA ASN A 133 -11.24 7.33 -2.72
C ASN A 133 -9.90 6.89 -3.32
N PRO A 134 -9.01 7.81 -3.72
CA PRO A 134 -7.72 7.44 -4.31
C PRO A 134 -6.74 6.86 -3.30
N ARG A 135 -6.85 7.18 -2.00
CA ARG A 135 -5.90 6.73 -0.98
C ARG A 135 -5.96 5.23 -0.77
N VAL A 136 -7.16 4.65 -0.85
CA VAL A 136 -7.40 3.23 -0.55
C VAL A 136 -6.98 2.29 -1.68
N LEU A 137 -6.56 2.82 -2.83
CA LEU A 137 -6.12 2.02 -3.98
C LEU A 137 -4.70 1.48 -3.84
N PHE A 138 -3.87 2.10 -3.00
CA PHE A 138 -2.43 1.83 -2.95
C PHE A 138 -1.98 0.97 -1.77
N GLY A 139 -2.88 0.73 -0.79
CA GLY A 139 -2.55 -0.03 0.42
C GLY A 139 -1.49 0.66 1.29
N ASP A 140 -0.81 -0.13 2.13
CA ASP A 140 0.32 0.31 2.95
C ASP A 140 1.61 0.39 2.11
N TYR A 141 2.63 1.11 2.60
CA TYR A 141 3.88 1.41 1.87
C TYR A 141 3.63 2.03 0.49
N ALA A 142 2.57 2.83 0.37
CA ALA A 142 2.16 3.46 -0.87
C ALA A 142 3.22 4.43 -1.43
N PRO A 143 3.37 4.52 -2.77
CA PRO A 143 4.17 5.55 -3.39
C PRO A 143 3.52 6.93 -3.23
N VAL A 144 4.21 8.00 -3.64
CA VAL A 144 3.54 9.28 -3.93
C VAL A 144 2.88 9.16 -5.30
N PRO A 145 1.53 9.07 -5.39
CA PRO A 145 0.88 8.82 -6.67
C PRO A 145 0.74 10.12 -7.47
N GLU A 146 0.89 10.03 -8.79
CA GLU A 146 0.58 11.13 -9.69
C GLU A 146 -0.93 11.19 -9.97
N PRO A 147 -1.64 12.27 -9.56
CA PRO A 147 -3.10 12.32 -9.62
C PRO A 147 -3.71 12.04 -11.01
N GLN A 148 -2.99 12.39 -12.08
CA GLN A 148 -3.43 12.17 -13.46
C GLN A 148 -3.58 10.68 -13.82
N TYR A 149 -2.83 9.79 -13.18
CA TYR A 149 -2.84 8.34 -13.43
C TYR A 149 -3.63 7.55 -12.39
N ILE A 150 -4.40 8.22 -11.53
CA ILE A 150 -5.27 7.55 -10.56
C ILE A 150 -6.66 7.34 -11.17
N TYR A 151 -7.14 6.10 -11.09
CA TYR A 151 -8.45 5.69 -11.59
C TYR A 151 -9.22 4.96 -10.47
N THR A 152 -10.19 5.65 -9.88
CA THR A 152 -11.12 5.05 -8.92
C THR A 152 -12.20 4.24 -9.64
N PRO A 153 -12.95 3.36 -8.95
CA PRO A 153 -14.09 2.66 -9.54
C PRO A 153 -15.09 3.61 -10.22
N ARG A 154 -15.46 4.73 -9.56
CA ARG A 154 -16.33 5.77 -10.15
C ARG A 154 -15.75 6.32 -11.45
N LYS A 155 -14.51 6.81 -11.41
CA LYS A 155 -13.84 7.41 -12.58
C LYS A 155 -13.71 6.40 -13.73
N GLY A 156 -13.41 5.15 -13.44
CA GLY A 156 -13.31 4.09 -14.45
C GLY A 156 -14.63 3.82 -15.17
N LEU A 157 -15.75 3.79 -14.44
CA LEU A 157 -17.09 3.60 -15.01
C LEU A 157 -17.55 4.83 -15.81
N GLU A 158 -17.26 6.04 -15.34
CA GLU A 158 -17.54 7.28 -16.07
C GLU A 158 -16.78 7.34 -17.41
N MET A 159 -15.53 6.89 -17.44
CA MET A 159 -14.73 6.82 -18.67
C MET A 159 -15.29 5.83 -19.70
N LEU A 160 -16.08 4.85 -19.27
CA LEU A 160 -16.80 3.92 -20.16
C LEU A 160 -18.15 4.50 -20.65
N GLY A 161 -18.46 5.75 -20.29
CA GLY A 161 -19.67 6.46 -20.71
C GLY A 161 -20.90 6.17 -19.85
N ALA A 162 -20.76 5.45 -18.72
CA ALA A 162 -21.88 5.21 -17.83
C ALA A 162 -22.38 6.53 -17.19
N ASN A 163 -23.70 6.66 -17.05
CA ASN A 163 -24.26 7.71 -16.18
C ASN A 163 -24.14 7.24 -14.73
N VAL A 164 -23.31 7.91 -13.92
CA VAL A 164 -22.98 7.46 -12.57
C VAL A 164 -23.56 8.40 -11.52
N SER A 165 -24.38 7.86 -10.61
CA SER A 165 -24.64 8.47 -9.31
C SER A 165 -23.64 7.93 -8.29
N PHE A 166 -23.24 8.78 -7.35
CA PHE A 166 -22.23 8.45 -6.37
C PHE A 166 -22.68 8.80 -4.95
N ALA A 167 -22.43 7.88 -4.02
CA ALA A 167 -22.54 8.15 -2.59
C ALA A 167 -21.49 7.34 -1.84
N ALA A 168 -20.51 8.00 -1.23
CA ALA A 168 -19.53 7.30 -0.40
C ALA A 168 -20.21 6.55 0.76
N GLY A 169 -21.26 7.13 1.35
CA GLY A 169 -21.96 6.63 2.53
C GLY A 169 -21.11 6.75 3.80
N CYS A 170 -19.86 6.30 3.74
CA CYS A 170 -18.81 6.51 4.72
C CYS A 170 -17.63 7.24 4.04
N HIS A 171 -17.04 8.22 4.72
CA HIS A 171 -15.90 8.96 4.17
C HIS A 171 -14.62 8.10 4.11
N GLU A 172 -14.48 7.20 5.08
CA GLU A 172 -13.27 6.42 5.32
C GLU A 172 -13.62 4.93 5.48
N PRO A 173 -12.69 4.02 5.20
CA PRO A 173 -12.92 2.59 5.36
C PRO A 173 -13.33 2.18 6.78
N GLN A 174 -12.79 2.81 7.83
CA GLN A 174 -13.24 2.53 9.20
C GLN A 174 -14.76 2.75 9.41
N CYS A 175 -15.37 3.59 8.57
CA CYS A 175 -16.83 3.76 8.46
C CYS A 175 -17.51 3.99 9.82
N GLN A 176 -16.92 4.88 10.62
CA GLN A 176 -17.42 5.25 11.95
C GLN A 176 -18.73 6.06 11.87
N TRP A 177 -18.89 6.86 10.80
CA TRP A 177 -20.11 7.62 10.53
C TRP A 177 -20.68 7.24 9.17
N TYR A 178 -21.99 7.03 9.12
CA TYR A 178 -22.70 6.55 7.95
C TYR A 178 -23.88 7.45 7.56
N TYR A 179 -23.90 7.89 6.30
CA TYR A 179 -24.93 8.74 5.70
C TYR A 179 -25.94 7.91 4.89
N GLN A 180 -26.79 7.15 5.58
CA GLN A 180 -27.74 6.21 4.98
C GLN A 180 -28.57 6.80 3.82
N ARG A 181 -29.13 8.00 4.02
CA ARG A 181 -30.02 8.64 3.04
C ARG A 181 -29.34 8.89 1.68
N GLU A 182 -28.03 9.11 1.66
CA GLU A 182 -27.28 9.35 0.43
C GLU A 182 -27.14 8.06 -0.38
N VAL A 183 -26.83 6.95 0.31
CA VAL A 183 -26.68 5.64 -0.31
C VAL A 183 -28.01 5.14 -0.86
N VAL A 184 -29.09 5.21 -0.07
CA VAL A 184 -30.42 4.79 -0.52
C VAL A 184 -30.89 5.63 -1.72
N ARG A 185 -30.63 6.95 -1.72
CA ARG A 185 -30.99 7.82 -2.85
C ARG A 185 -30.20 7.49 -4.12
N ALA A 186 -28.89 7.26 -4.00
CA ALA A 186 -28.06 6.91 -5.15
C ALA A 186 -28.50 5.55 -5.74
N ALA A 187 -28.68 4.54 -4.89
CA ALA A 187 -29.05 3.19 -5.31
C ALA A 187 -30.48 3.10 -5.87
N GLY A 188 -31.46 3.78 -5.27
CA GLY A 188 -32.88 3.58 -5.56
C GLY A 188 -33.36 3.96 -6.97
N ALA A 189 -32.55 4.68 -7.76
CA ALA A 189 -32.87 5.03 -9.14
C ALA A 189 -31.92 4.38 -10.16
N ALA A 190 -31.02 3.50 -9.73
CA ALA A 190 -30.01 2.90 -10.60
C ALA A 190 -30.46 1.55 -11.18
N ASP A 191 -30.07 1.29 -12.42
CA ASP A 191 -30.24 -0.01 -13.07
C ASP A 191 -29.26 -1.04 -12.49
N VAL A 192 -28.07 -0.57 -12.07
CA VAL A 192 -27.00 -1.38 -11.48
C VAL A 192 -26.37 -0.64 -10.31
N VAL A 193 -26.20 -1.33 -9.18
CA VAL A 193 -25.49 -0.82 -8.01
C VAL A 193 -24.14 -1.51 -7.88
N VAL A 194 -23.07 -0.71 -7.86
CA VAL A 194 -21.68 -1.12 -7.64
C VAL A 194 -21.28 -0.68 -6.23
N VAL A 195 -21.15 -1.63 -5.31
CA VAL A 195 -20.78 -1.36 -3.91
C VAL A 195 -19.29 -1.64 -3.71
N CYS A 196 -18.52 -0.61 -3.35
CA CYS A 196 -17.07 -0.67 -3.15
C CYS A 196 -16.73 -0.54 -1.65
N LEU A 197 -16.44 -1.68 -1.03
CA LEU A 197 -16.18 -1.86 0.40
C LEU A 197 -14.78 -2.44 0.63
N GLY A 198 -14.28 -2.35 1.86
CA GLY A 198 -12.97 -2.88 2.21
C GLY A 198 -12.45 -2.37 3.54
N THR A 199 -11.21 -2.71 3.84
CA THR A 199 -10.53 -2.44 5.11
C THR A 199 -9.67 -1.20 5.05
N GLY A 200 -8.72 -1.14 4.11
CA GLY A 200 -7.83 0.02 3.94
C GLY A 200 -6.86 0.21 5.11
N VAL A 201 -5.90 1.13 4.94
CA VAL A 201 -4.77 1.32 5.87
C VAL A 201 -5.18 1.83 7.26
N ASP A 202 -6.30 2.55 7.35
CA ASP A 202 -6.82 3.05 8.63
C ASP A 202 -7.40 1.90 9.50
N VAL A 203 -7.64 0.73 8.91
CA VAL A 203 -8.15 -0.46 9.60
C VAL A 203 -7.05 -1.50 9.77
N GLU A 204 -6.15 -1.68 8.79
CA GLU A 204 -5.03 -2.62 8.85
C GLU A 204 -3.75 -2.01 8.28
N MET A 205 -2.70 -1.92 9.11
CA MET A 205 -1.38 -1.40 8.71
C MET A 205 -0.28 -1.91 9.64
N GLU A 206 0.98 -1.58 9.33
CA GLU A 206 2.09 -1.85 10.25
C GLU A 206 1.79 -1.36 11.69
N ALA A 207 2.03 -2.23 12.67
CA ALA A 207 1.72 -2.02 14.09
C ALA A 207 0.23 -1.84 14.44
N ASN A 208 -0.68 -2.16 13.51
CA ASN A 208 -2.12 -2.12 13.73
C ASN A 208 -2.81 -3.35 13.12
N ASP A 209 -2.78 -4.45 13.88
CA ASP A 209 -3.55 -5.65 13.54
C ASP A 209 -5.05 -5.40 13.77
N ARG A 210 -5.90 -6.00 12.93
CA ARG A 210 -7.35 -5.96 13.14
C ARG A 210 -7.75 -6.82 14.33
N SER A 211 -8.81 -6.41 15.02
CA SER A 211 -9.45 -7.20 16.08
C SER A 211 -10.21 -8.42 15.56
N ASP A 212 -10.70 -8.36 14.32
CA ASP A 212 -11.53 -9.39 13.71
C ASP A 212 -11.52 -9.33 12.16
N LEU A 213 -12.31 -10.21 11.54
CA LEU A 213 -12.37 -10.35 10.08
C LEU A 213 -13.61 -9.75 9.41
N SER A 214 -14.46 -9.05 10.15
CA SER A 214 -15.70 -8.47 9.65
C SER A 214 -15.45 -7.18 8.86
N LEU A 215 -16.46 -6.75 8.09
CA LEU A 215 -16.44 -5.41 7.51
C LEU A 215 -16.41 -4.35 8.63
N PRO A 216 -15.54 -3.33 8.52
CA PRO A 216 -15.39 -2.32 9.56
C PRO A 216 -16.61 -1.40 9.67
N GLY A 217 -16.92 -0.98 10.89
CA GLY A 217 -17.94 0.02 11.20
C GLY A 217 -19.30 -0.30 10.57
N HIS A 218 -19.89 0.70 9.91
CA HIS A 218 -21.21 0.60 9.28
C HIS A 218 -21.21 0.02 7.85
N GLN A 219 -20.09 -0.52 7.34
CA GLN A 219 -20.04 -0.98 5.95
C GLN A 219 -21.01 -2.13 5.63
N LEU A 220 -21.28 -3.03 6.61
CA LEU A 220 -22.29 -4.07 6.42
C LEU A 220 -23.70 -3.47 6.29
N GLN A 221 -24.03 -2.46 7.10
CA GLN A 221 -25.31 -1.76 7.01
C GLN A 221 -25.42 -1.01 5.67
N LEU A 222 -24.34 -0.36 5.24
CA LEU A 222 -24.26 0.29 3.92
C LEU A 222 -24.57 -0.69 2.79
N LEU A 223 -23.98 -1.89 2.83
CA LEU A 223 -24.27 -2.94 1.85
C LEU A 223 -25.76 -3.32 1.84
N GLN A 224 -26.35 -3.50 3.02
CA GLN A 224 -27.77 -3.87 3.16
C GLN A 224 -28.71 -2.78 2.64
N ASP A 225 -28.38 -1.50 2.85
CA ASP A 225 -29.19 -0.37 2.39
C ASP A 225 -29.01 -0.08 0.89
N ALA A 226 -27.86 -0.46 0.30
CA ALA A 226 -27.58 -0.28 -1.12
C ALA A 226 -28.27 -1.31 -2.03
N VAL A 227 -28.78 -2.42 -1.48
CA VAL A 227 -29.38 -3.53 -2.24
C VAL A 227 -30.86 -3.76 -1.94
N GLN A 228 -31.50 -2.81 -1.25
CA GLN A 228 -32.93 -2.81 -0.92
C GLN A 228 -33.81 -2.32 -2.07
#